data_AF-A0A2V1K8M7-F1
#
_entry.id   AF-A0A2V1K8M7-F1
#
_cell.length_a   1.000
_cell.length_b   1.000
_cell.length_c   1.000
_cell.angle_alpha   90.00
_cell.angle_beta   90.00
_cell.angle_gamma   90.00
#
_symmetry.space_group_name_H-M   'P 1'
#
loop_
_entity.id
_entity.type
_entity.pdbx_description
1 polymer ?
#
loop_
_entity_poly.entity_id
_entity_poly.type
_entity_poly.pdbx_seq_one_letter_code
_entity_poly.pdbx_strand_id
1 'polypeptide(L)'
;MNKEQPANMDEGLIVFKKIDDGTFGIQGVGLTEGEVVTVSTKSGADREVIVKDIVDDSHGIQTALYEWAPDVDFVPGLAIFKKLDDGTFGIQGLDLTPGESVTVTKKDGSTREVVVDDITDLDENLATATYVHDGTEFGDDGTISFRRLDDGTWGIKGSNLEEGKTVTISKKSGDTTQARVVQILSDNNGTQTASVQPVPEK
;
A
#
# COMPACT_ATOMS: atom_id res chain seq x y z
N MET A 1 -31.90 44.75 12.83
CA MET A 1 -31.70 43.29 12.94
C MET A 1 -32.49 42.61 11.84
N ASN A 2 -31.81 42.05 10.84
CA ASN A 2 -32.07 40.66 10.45
C ASN A 2 -30.95 40.15 9.54
N LYS A 3 -30.21 39.19 10.13
CA LYS A 3 -29.53 38.02 9.57
C LYS A 3 -28.70 38.25 8.30
N GLU A 4 -27.40 38.31 8.54
CA GLU A 4 -26.34 37.99 7.59
C GLU A 4 -26.74 36.74 6.79
N GLN A 5 -27.10 36.96 5.54
CA GLN A 5 -27.15 35.92 4.53
C GLN A 5 -25.68 35.48 4.35
N PRO A 6 -25.30 34.23 4.64
CA PRO A 6 -23.94 33.80 4.33
C PRO A 6 -23.72 33.97 2.84
N ALA A 7 -22.60 34.62 2.49
CA ALA A 7 -22.21 34.91 1.13
C ALA A 7 -22.40 33.68 0.23
N ASN A 8 -23.00 33.90 -0.94
CA ASN A 8 -23.21 32.90 -2.00
C ASN A 8 -22.08 31.86 -2.03
N MET A 9 -22.35 30.66 -1.52
CA MET A 9 -21.61 29.48 -1.97
C MET A 9 -22.05 29.27 -3.41
N ASP A 10 -21.14 29.45 -4.35
CA ASP A 10 -21.38 29.09 -5.74
C ASP A 10 -21.72 27.59 -5.80
N GLU A 11 -22.70 27.21 -6.63
CA GLU A 11 -23.05 25.80 -6.88
C GLU A 11 -21.78 25.05 -7.30
N GLY A 12 -21.25 24.21 -6.41
CA GLY A 12 -20.04 23.42 -6.63
C GLY A 12 -18.82 23.80 -5.78
N LEU A 13 -18.85 24.89 -5.00
CA LEU A 13 -17.75 25.22 -4.09
C LEU A 13 -17.87 24.44 -2.78
N ILE A 14 -16.92 23.52 -2.53
CA ILE A 14 -16.80 22.77 -1.28
C ILE A 14 -15.51 23.20 -0.57
N VAL A 15 -15.62 23.52 0.72
CA VAL A 15 -14.49 24.05 1.51
C VAL A 15 -14.36 23.33 2.86
N PHE A 16 -13.15 23.30 3.40
CA PHE A 16 -12.94 22.84 4.78
C PHE A 16 -13.51 23.83 5.79
N LYS A 17 -14.28 23.32 6.75
CA LYS A 17 -14.89 24.08 7.84
C LYS A 17 -14.59 23.43 9.18
N LYS A 18 -14.31 24.25 10.18
CA LYS A 18 -14.21 23.78 11.56
C LYS A 18 -15.61 23.67 12.17
N ILE A 19 -15.93 22.52 12.73
CA ILE A 19 -17.21 22.23 13.41
C ILE A 19 -17.08 22.63 14.89
N ASP A 20 -18.21 22.83 15.57
CA ASP A 20 -18.29 23.34 16.94
C ASP A 20 -17.55 22.49 17.99
N ASP A 21 -17.41 21.19 17.75
CA ASP A 21 -16.64 20.26 18.59
C ASP A 21 -15.11 20.36 18.37
N GLY A 22 -14.68 21.21 17.43
CA GLY A 22 -13.30 21.43 17.09
C GLY A 22 -12.75 20.53 15.98
N THR A 23 -13.55 19.58 15.46
CA THR A 23 -13.19 18.74 14.32
C THR A 23 -13.23 19.55 13.01
N PHE A 24 -12.54 19.03 11.98
CA PHE A 24 -12.62 19.59 10.64
C PHE A 24 -13.58 18.74 9.80
N GLY A 25 -14.57 19.40 9.23
CA GLY A 25 -15.46 18.85 8.22
C GLY A 25 -15.30 19.55 6.89
N ILE A 26 -16.16 19.20 5.96
CA ILE A 26 -16.37 19.87 4.69
C ILE A 26 -17.74 20.53 4.66
N GLN A 27 -17.86 21.65 3.95
CA GLN A 27 -19.11 22.36 3.78
C GLN A 27 -19.34 22.63 2.30
N GLY A 28 -20.55 22.37 1.82
CA GLY A 28 -20.94 22.58 0.43
C GLY A 28 -22.44 22.39 0.22
N VAL A 29 -22.86 22.49 -1.03
CA VAL A 29 -24.25 22.25 -1.45
C VAL A 29 -24.31 20.91 -2.18
N GLY A 30 -25.28 20.06 -1.84
CA GLY A 30 -25.50 18.77 -2.53
C GLY A 30 -24.49 17.69 -2.18
N LEU A 31 -23.94 17.70 -0.97
CA LEU A 31 -23.08 16.63 -0.46
C LEU A 31 -23.91 15.34 -0.28
N THR A 32 -23.41 14.24 -0.83
CA THR A 32 -23.97 12.90 -0.66
C THR A 32 -22.97 12.02 0.06
N GLU A 33 -23.40 11.31 1.10
CA GLU A 33 -22.54 10.36 1.84
C GLU A 33 -21.99 9.28 0.89
N GLY A 34 -20.69 8.98 1.01
CA GLY A 34 -19.97 8.05 0.13
C GLY A 34 -19.49 8.64 -1.19
N GLU A 35 -19.86 9.89 -1.52
CA GLU A 35 -19.41 10.57 -2.74
C GLU A 35 -17.98 11.10 -2.59
N VAL A 36 -17.19 11.00 -3.67
CA VAL A 36 -15.89 11.68 -3.76
C VAL A 36 -16.12 13.09 -4.28
N VAL A 37 -15.68 14.08 -3.51
CA VAL A 37 -15.86 15.49 -3.82
C VAL A 37 -14.54 16.26 -3.76
N THR A 38 -14.43 17.26 -4.62
CA THR A 38 -13.27 18.15 -4.68
C THR A 38 -13.44 19.32 -3.73
N VAL A 39 -12.53 19.44 -2.77
CA VAL A 39 -12.49 20.49 -1.75
C VAL A 39 -11.36 21.47 -2.07
N SER A 40 -11.71 22.74 -2.23
CA SER A 40 -10.71 23.78 -2.42
C SER A 40 -10.09 24.19 -1.09
N THR A 41 -8.76 24.07 -0.99
CA THR A 41 -8.00 24.52 0.17
C THR A 41 -7.85 26.04 0.18
N LYS A 42 -7.56 26.62 1.36
CA LYS A 42 -7.27 28.07 1.48
C LYS A 42 -6.07 28.52 0.63
N SER A 43 -5.19 27.62 0.24
CA SER A 43 -4.07 27.87 -0.68
C SER A 43 -4.46 27.86 -2.15
N GLY A 44 -5.72 27.57 -2.50
CA GLY A 44 -6.19 27.45 -3.89
C GLY A 44 -5.80 26.13 -4.57
N ALA A 45 -5.31 25.14 -3.80
CA ALA A 45 -5.12 23.79 -4.29
C ALA A 45 -6.36 22.96 -4.01
N ASP A 46 -6.74 22.12 -4.96
CA ASP A 46 -7.88 21.22 -4.81
C ASP A 46 -7.44 19.88 -4.22
N ARG A 47 -8.33 19.27 -3.42
CA ARG A 47 -8.12 17.97 -2.81
C ARG A 47 -9.40 17.15 -2.84
N GLU A 48 -9.28 15.87 -3.15
CA GLU A 48 -10.43 14.96 -3.13
C GLU A 48 -10.61 14.37 -1.74
N VAL A 49 -11.87 14.28 -1.32
CA VAL A 49 -12.29 13.66 -0.05
C VAL A 49 -13.54 12.83 -0.29
N ILE A 50 -13.71 11.79 0.52
CA ILE A 50 -14.94 11.02 0.58
C ILE A 50 -15.84 11.65 1.65
N VAL A 51 -17.05 12.03 1.28
CA VAL A 51 -18.08 12.51 2.22
C VAL A 51 -18.48 11.34 3.14
N LYS A 52 -18.41 11.54 4.46
CA LYS A 52 -18.87 10.57 5.46
C LYS A 52 -20.25 10.96 5.98
N ASP A 53 -20.36 11.32 7.25
CA ASP A 53 -21.64 11.65 7.86
C ASP A 53 -22.01 13.12 7.63
N ILE A 54 -23.23 13.40 7.16
CA ILE A 54 -23.78 14.77 7.19
C ILE A 54 -24.16 15.13 8.62
N VAL A 55 -23.46 16.10 9.21
CA VAL A 55 -23.64 16.52 10.61
C VAL A 55 -24.51 17.76 10.79
N ASP A 56 -24.70 18.54 9.72
CA ASP A 56 -25.55 19.73 9.72
C ASP A 56 -26.10 19.99 8.31
N ASP A 57 -27.37 20.41 8.22
CA ASP A 57 -27.98 20.93 7.00
C ASP A 57 -28.77 22.19 7.38
N SER A 58 -28.28 23.33 6.91
CA SER A 58 -28.92 24.61 7.14
C SER A 58 -29.11 25.32 5.80
N HIS A 59 -30.37 25.40 5.38
CA HIS A 59 -30.78 26.12 4.17
C HIS A 59 -30.13 25.58 2.88
N GLY A 60 -29.92 24.25 2.78
CA GLY A 60 -29.34 23.61 1.60
C GLY A 60 -27.81 23.65 1.55
N ILE A 61 -27.17 24.19 2.59
CA ILE A 61 -25.73 24.08 2.80
C ILE A 61 -25.51 22.98 3.84
N GLN A 62 -24.86 21.92 3.43
CA GLN A 62 -24.55 20.77 4.27
C GLN A 62 -23.13 20.88 4.82
N THR A 63 -22.94 20.44 6.06
CA THR A 63 -21.63 20.19 6.66
C THR A 63 -21.50 18.69 6.89
N ALA A 64 -20.39 18.11 6.46
CA ALA A 64 -20.13 16.68 6.59
C ALA A 64 -18.77 16.40 7.22
N LEU A 65 -18.65 15.26 7.89
CA LEU A 65 -17.35 14.64 8.14
C LEU A 65 -16.79 14.11 6.83
N TYR A 66 -15.47 13.91 6.78
CA TYR A 66 -14.80 13.43 5.58
C TYR A 66 -13.66 12.49 5.91
N GLU A 67 -13.31 11.66 4.94
CA GLU A 67 -12.02 10.98 4.85
C GLU A 67 -11.27 11.47 3.63
N TRP A 68 -9.94 11.44 3.67
CA TRP A 68 -9.16 11.74 2.48
C TRP A 68 -9.45 10.68 1.42
N ALA A 69 -9.82 11.12 0.22
CA ALA A 69 -9.85 10.21 -0.90
C ALA A 69 -8.40 9.71 -1.11
N PRO A 70 -8.21 8.43 -1.47
CA PRO A 70 -6.89 7.99 -1.88
C PRO A 70 -6.41 8.87 -3.03
N ASP A 71 -5.14 9.30 -3.01
CA ASP A 71 -4.53 10.10 -4.10
C ASP A 71 -4.53 9.36 -5.47
N VAL A 72 -5.05 8.13 -5.50
CA VAL A 72 -5.09 7.22 -6.64
C VAL A 72 -6.41 6.46 -6.62
N ASP A 73 -7.15 6.52 -7.73
CA ASP A 73 -8.28 5.62 -7.97
C ASP A 73 -7.76 4.19 -8.12
N PHE A 74 -8.00 3.37 -7.10
CA PHE A 74 -7.67 1.96 -7.20
C PHE A 74 -8.64 1.26 -8.14
N VAL A 75 -8.10 0.65 -9.19
CA VAL A 75 -8.83 -0.25 -10.09
C VAL A 75 -8.28 -1.67 -9.92
N PRO A 76 -9.06 -2.73 -10.20
CA PRO A 76 -8.56 -4.10 -10.11
C PRO A 76 -7.24 -4.28 -10.87
N GLY A 77 -6.23 -4.85 -10.19
CA GLY A 77 -4.88 -5.05 -10.74
C GLY A 77 -3.93 -3.86 -10.63
N LEU A 78 -4.37 -2.71 -10.11
CA LEU A 78 -3.51 -1.57 -9.78
C LEU A 78 -3.15 -1.60 -8.29
N ALA A 79 -1.86 -1.63 -7.99
CA ALA A 79 -1.32 -1.35 -6.66
C ALA A 79 -0.38 -0.14 -6.68
N ILE A 80 -0.16 0.49 -5.52
CA ILE A 80 0.81 1.58 -5.35
C ILE A 80 1.70 1.31 -4.13
N PHE A 81 2.87 1.92 -4.10
CA PHE A 81 3.71 1.90 -2.90
C PHE A 81 3.15 2.84 -1.83
N LYS A 82 2.98 2.33 -0.61
CA LYS A 82 2.54 3.09 0.56
C LYS A 82 3.58 2.98 1.67
N LYS A 83 3.81 4.07 2.38
CA LYS A 83 4.65 4.05 3.58
C LYS A 83 3.82 3.54 4.76
N LEU A 84 4.35 2.55 5.48
CA LEU A 84 3.71 1.95 6.66
C LEU A 84 4.09 2.75 7.94
N ASP A 85 3.36 2.49 9.03
CA ASP A 85 3.52 3.19 10.31
C ASP A 85 4.91 2.97 10.94
N ASP A 86 5.52 1.80 10.69
CA ASP A 86 6.87 1.46 11.12
C ASP A 86 7.98 2.14 10.30
N GLY A 87 7.58 2.93 9.28
CA GLY A 87 8.48 3.66 8.39
C GLY A 87 8.96 2.87 7.18
N THR A 88 8.59 1.59 7.06
CA THR A 88 8.88 0.76 5.88
C THR A 88 7.92 1.06 4.72
N PHE A 89 8.14 0.43 3.57
CA PHE A 89 7.25 0.56 2.42
C PHE A 89 6.51 -0.76 2.19
N GLY A 90 5.20 -0.68 2.10
CA GLY A 90 4.31 -1.73 1.63
C GLY A 90 3.70 -1.39 0.28
N ILE A 91 2.72 -2.18 -0.11
CA ILE A 91 1.83 -1.94 -1.25
C ILE A 91 0.40 -1.78 -0.77
N GLN A 92 -0.37 -0.97 -1.50
CA GLN A 92 -1.80 -0.85 -1.30
C GLN A 92 -2.50 -1.09 -2.65
N GLY A 93 -3.61 -1.82 -2.65
CA GLY A 93 -4.34 -2.15 -3.87
C GLY A 93 -5.64 -2.92 -3.57
N LEU A 94 -6.49 -3.05 -4.59
CA LEU A 94 -7.71 -3.85 -4.47
C LEU A 94 -7.41 -5.34 -4.57
N ASP A 95 -8.10 -6.14 -3.77
CA ASP A 95 -8.12 -7.60 -3.83
C ASP A 95 -6.72 -8.25 -3.78
N LEU A 96 -5.80 -7.67 -3.00
CA LEU A 96 -4.45 -8.23 -2.84
C LEU A 96 -4.52 -9.60 -2.15
N THR A 97 -3.94 -10.61 -2.80
CA THR A 97 -3.87 -11.97 -2.25
C THR A 97 -2.41 -12.34 -1.95
N PRO A 98 -2.07 -12.77 -0.72
CA PRO A 98 -0.73 -13.27 -0.40
C PRO A 98 -0.25 -14.33 -1.38
N GLY A 99 0.95 -14.15 -1.92
CA GLY A 99 1.57 -15.02 -2.90
C GLY A 99 1.29 -14.67 -4.36
N GLU A 100 0.39 -13.73 -4.66
CA GLU A 100 0.14 -13.29 -6.03
C GLU A 100 1.09 -12.16 -6.47
N SER A 101 1.45 -12.19 -7.76
CA SER A 101 2.17 -11.08 -8.39
C SER A 101 1.20 -9.95 -8.74
N VAL A 102 1.57 -8.73 -8.37
CA VAL A 102 0.81 -7.52 -8.65
C VAL A 102 1.69 -6.45 -9.28
N THR A 103 1.12 -5.71 -10.23
CA THR A 103 1.80 -4.55 -10.84
C THR A 103 1.59 -3.32 -9.97
N VAL A 104 2.70 -2.76 -9.49
CA VAL A 104 2.73 -1.57 -8.63
C VAL A 104 3.16 -0.36 -9.43
N THR A 105 2.35 0.69 -9.43
CA THR A 105 2.67 1.97 -10.05
C THR A 105 3.38 2.89 -9.05
N LYS A 106 4.50 3.47 -9.48
CA LYS A 106 5.26 4.46 -8.72
C LYS A 106 4.72 5.86 -8.98
N LYS A 107 5.10 6.80 -8.13
CA LYS A 107 4.77 8.23 -8.28
C LYS A 107 5.25 8.86 -9.60
N ASP A 108 6.28 8.30 -10.23
CA ASP A 108 6.78 8.75 -11.54
C ASP A 108 6.01 8.17 -12.74
N GLY A 109 4.98 7.36 -12.48
CA GLY A 109 4.19 6.66 -13.50
C GLY A 109 4.82 5.36 -14.02
N SER A 110 6.05 5.02 -13.61
CA SER A 110 6.65 3.73 -13.95
C SER A 110 6.03 2.60 -13.12
N THR A 111 5.94 1.41 -13.70
CA THR A 111 5.40 0.23 -13.03
C THR A 111 6.49 -0.75 -12.61
N ARG A 112 6.18 -1.65 -11.68
CA ARG A 112 7.04 -2.75 -11.24
C ARG A 112 6.19 -3.91 -10.73
N GLU A 113 6.51 -5.14 -11.11
CA GLU A 113 5.91 -6.33 -10.49
C GLU A 113 6.54 -6.64 -9.13
N VAL A 114 5.69 -7.00 -8.18
CA VAL A 114 6.05 -7.48 -6.84
C VAL A 114 5.12 -8.63 -6.48
N VAL A 115 5.54 -9.45 -5.51
CA VAL A 115 4.67 -10.48 -4.93
C VAL A 115 4.16 -10.00 -3.59
N VAL A 116 2.85 -10.11 -3.36
CA VAL A 116 2.20 -9.82 -2.08
C VAL A 116 2.72 -10.82 -1.04
N ASP A 117 3.25 -10.34 0.09
CA ASP A 117 3.81 -11.19 1.14
C ASP A 117 2.79 -11.46 2.25
N ASP A 118 2.42 -10.43 3.01
CA ASP A 118 1.42 -10.52 4.10
C ASP A 118 0.50 -9.30 4.11
N ILE A 119 -0.79 -9.52 4.39
CA ILE A 119 -1.76 -8.43 4.51
C ILE A 119 -1.66 -7.83 5.91
N THR A 120 -1.20 -6.59 5.97
CA THR A 120 -1.03 -5.84 7.22
C THR A 120 -2.29 -5.12 7.66
N ASP A 121 -3.15 -4.75 6.71
CA ASP A 121 -4.39 -4.02 6.95
C ASP A 121 -5.38 -4.28 5.81
N LEU A 122 -6.68 -4.35 6.12
CA LEU A 122 -7.74 -4.61 5.15
C LEU A 122 -8.97 -3.76 5.49
N ASP A 123 -9.36 -2.90 4.56
CA ASP A 123 -10.59 -2.12 4.62
C ASP A 123 -11.44 -2.42 3.39
N GLU A 124 -12.57 -3.09 3.60
CA GLU A 124 -13.39 -3.67 2.53
C GLU A 124 -12.56 -4.52 1.54
N ASN A 125 -12.40 -4.05 0.30
CA ASN A 125 -11.62 -4.71 -0.74
C ASN A 125 -10.23 -4.09 -0.92
N LEU A 126 -9.93 -3.00 -0.20
CA LEU A 126 -8.66 -2.30 -0.25
C LEU A 126 -7.71 -2.86 0.81
N ALA A 127 -6.65 -3.53 0.36
CA ALA A 127 -5.67 -4.14 1.24
C ALA A 127 -4.36 -3.34 1.24
N THR A 128 -3.72 -3.27 2.41
CA THR A 128 -2.30 -2.88 2.55
C THR A 128 -1.49 -4.11 2.91
N ALA A 129 -0.42 -4.36 2.18
CA ALA A 129 0.41 -5.54 2.35
C ALA A 129 1.91 -5.22 2.36
N THR A 130 2.69 -6.05 3.06
CA THR A 130 4.11 -6.18 2.76
C THR A 130 4.28 -6.85 1.40
N TYR A 131 5.43 -6.64 0.78
CA TYR A 131 5.73 -7.23 -0.52
C TYR A 131 7.18 -7.69 -0.59
N VAL A 132 7.43 -8.65 -1.46
CA VAL A 132 8.77 -9.01 -1.91
C VAL A 132 8.91 -8.63 -3.37
N HIS A 133 10.11 -8.17 -3.77
CA HIS A 133 10.36 -7.91 -5.18
C HIS A 133 10.27 -9.23 -5.94
N ASP A 134 9.49 -9.24 -7.03
CA ASP A 134 9.58 -10.33 -7.99
C ASP A 134 10.95 -10.22 -8.67
N GLY A 135 11.89 -11.02 -8.19
CA GLY A 135 13.22 -11.10 -8.75
C GLY A 135 13.14 -11.93 -10.02
N THR A 136 13.03 -11.28 -11.18
CA THR A 136 13.16 -11.96 -12.48
C THR A 136 14.55 -12.57 -12.67
N GLU A 137 15.57 -12.05 -11.96
CA GLU A 137 16.91 -12.62 -11.93
C GLU A 137 17.52 -12.48 -10.54
N PHE A 138 18.12 -13.56 -10.06
CA PHE A 138 19.08 -13.50 -8.98
C PHE A 138 20.35 -12.83 -9.52
N GLY A 139 20.80 -11.75 -8.89
CA GLY A 139 22.03 -11.06 -9.32
C GLY A 139 23.24 -11.98 -9.31
N ASP A 140 24.13 -11.81 -10.31
CA ASP A 140 25.44 -12.49 -10.39
C ASP A 140 26.43 -12.02 -9.31
N ASP A 141 26.00 -11.13 -8.42
CA ASP A 141 26.82 -10.48 -7.37
C ASP A 141 26.97 -11.33 -6.10
N GLY A 142 26.44 -12.55 -6.09
CA GLY A 142 26.49 -13.44 -4.92
C GLY A 142 25.49 -13.05 -3.83
N THR A 143 24.54 -12.16 -4.11
CA THR A 143 23.47 -11.80 -3.18
C THR A 143 22.44 -12.92 -3.10
N ILE A 144 22.32 -13.55 -1.93
CA ILE A 144 21.28 -14.55 -1.66
C ILE A 144 19.92 -13.86 -1.66
N SER A 145 19.16 -14.04 -2.74
CA SER A 145 17.79 -13.49 -2.83
C SER A 145 16.78 -14.52 -2.33
N PHE A 146 15.85 -14.09 -1.50
CA PHE A 146 14.78 -14.91 -0.92
C PHE A 146 13.55 -14.83 -1.84
N ARG A 147 13.03 -15.96 -2.31
CA ARG A 147 11.83 -16.03 -3.17
C ARG A 147 10.92 -17.16 -2.70
N ARG A 148 9.61 -17.04 -2.88
CA ARG A 148 8.69 -18.16 -2.74
C ARG A 148 8.60 -18.96 -4.06
N LEU A 149 8.68 -20.27 -3.97
CA LEU A 149 8.64 -21.20 -5.10
C LEU A 149 7.20 -21.59 -5.42
N ASP A 150 6.98 -22.18 -6.59
CA ASP A 150 5.64 -22.53 -7.10
C ASP A 150 4.90 -23.54 -6.20
N ASP A 151 5.63 -24.26 -5.34
CA ASP A 151 5.09 -25.19 -4.34
C ASP A 151 4.79 -24.53 -2.98
N GLY A 152 4.93 -23.20 -2.88
CA GLY A 152 4.70 -22.41 -1.68
C GLY A 152 5.86 -22.41 -0.69
N THR A 153 6.96 -23.13 -0.96
CA THR A 153 8.16 -23.16 -0.11
C THR A 153 9.06 -21.95 -0.37
N TRP A 154 9.97 -21.66 0.58
CA TRP A 154 10.97 -20.61 0.39
C TRP A 154 12.17 -21.15 -0.39
N GLY A 155 12.72 -20.33 -1.27
CA GLY A 155 13.87 -20.62 -2.10
C GLY A 155 14.92 -19.53 -2.03
N ILE A 156 16.17 -19.93 -2.22
CA ILE A 156 17.34 -19.07 -2.34
C ILE A 156 18.12 -19.44 -3.59
N LYS A 157 18.95 -18.52 -4.10
CA LYS A 157 20.01 -18.85 -5.04
C LYS A 157 21.31 -18.24 -4.59
N GLY A 158 22.40 -18.94 -4.85
CA GLY A 158 23.74 -18.53 -4.49
C GLY A 158 24.76 -19.58 -4.92
N SER A 159 26.02 -19.37 -4.57
CA SER A 159 27.07 -20.35 -4.79
C SER A 159 27.39 -21.11 -3.51
N ASN A 160 27.89 -22.34 -3.66
CA ASN A 160 28.23 -23.24 -2.56
C ASN A 160 27.04 -23.53 -1.62
N LEU A 161 25.83 -23.65 -2.17
CA LEU A 161 24.68 -24.17 -1.42
C LEU A 161 24.77 -25.69 -1.35
N GLU A 162 24.46 -26.23 -0.18
CA GLU A 162 24.48 -27.68 0.07
C GLU A 162 23.28 -28.05 0.94
N GLU A 163 22.65 -29.18 0.67
CA GLU A 163 21.52 -29.66 1.48
C GLU A 163 21.92 -29.82 2.95
N GLY A 164 21.05 -29.35 3.85
CA GLY A 164 21.29 -29.35 5.28
C GLY A 164 22.13 -28.18 5.80
N LYS A 165 22.80 -27.40 4.93
CA LYS A 165 23.61 -26.24 5.31
C LYS A 165 22.72 -25.10 5.82
N THR A 166 23.17 -24.42 6.87
CA THR A 166 22.56 -23.15 7.30
C THR A 166 23.27 -22.01 6.59
N VAL A 167 22.50 -21.13 5.98
CA VAL A 167 22.99 -19.93 5.30
C VAL A 167 22.50 -18.68 6.02
N THR A 168 23.34 -17.64 6.02
CA THR A 168 22.95 -16.31 6.47
C THR A 168 22.49 -15.51 5.28
N ILE A 169 21.33 -14.89 5.42
CA ILE A 169 20.63 -14.21 4.33
C ILE A 169 20.47 -12.77 4.75
N SER A 170 21.16 -11.89 4.04
CA SER A 170 21.01 -10.45 4.22
C SER A 170 19.71 -10.00 3.59
N LYS A 171 18.80 -9.50 4.41
CA LYS A 171 17.60 -8.81 3.96
C LYS A 171 18.00 -7.43 3.46
N LYS A 172 17.19 -6.90 2.55
CA LYS A 172 17.38 -5.55 2.01
C LYS A 172 17.28 -4.44 3.08
N SER A 173 16.68 -4.74 4.23
CA SER A 173 16.67 -3.86 5.41
C SER A 173 18.03 -3.69 6.09
N GLY A 174 19.02 -4.54 5.75
CA GLY A 174 20.31 -4.63 6.42
C GLY A 174 20.35 -5.68 7.53
N ASP A 175 19.19 -6.21 7.95
CA ASP A 175 19.11 -7.31 8.90
C ASP A 175 19.51 -8.64 8.24
N THR A 176 19.98 -9.58 9.05
CA THR A 176 20.30 -10.93 8.56
C THR A 176 19.36 -11.95 9.19
N THR A 177 19.01 -12.99 8.43
CA THR A 177 18.26 -14.13 8.93
C THR A 177 18.98 -15.42 8.58
N GLN A 178 18.77 -16.47 9.38
CA GLN A 178 19.29 -17.80 9.07
C GLN A 178 18.21 -18.66 8.42
N ALA A 179 18.60 -19.39 7.37
CA ALA A 179 17.75 -20.40 6.77
C ALA A 179 18.55 -21.66 6.51
N ARG A 180 17.92 -22.81 6.69
CA ARG A 180 18.51 -24.11 6.39
C ARG A 180 18.12 -24.52 4.98
N VAL A 181 19.11 -24.85 4.16
CA VAL A 181 18.91 -25.44 2.84
C VAL A 181 18.29 -26.83 3.01
N VAL A 182 17.12 -27.02 2.41
CA VAL A 182 16.38 -28.28 2.43
C VAL A 182 16.75 -29.13 1.23
N GLN A 183 16.70 -28.56 0.02
CA GLN A 183 16.95 -29.29 -1.21
C GLN A 183 17.59 -28.38 -2.28
N ILE A 184 18.54 -28.90 -3.06
CA ILE A 184 19.01 -28.21 -4.27
C ILE A 184 18.04 -28.51 -5.43
N LEU A 185 17.48 -27.46 -6.01
CA LEU A 185 16.48 -27.53 -7.08
C LEU A 185 17.12 -27.43 -8.47
N SER A 186 18.19 -26.66 -8.59
CA SER A 186 18.99 -26.55 -9.81
C SER A 186 20.41 -26.13 -9.50
N ASP A 187 21.37 -26.56 -10.33
CA ASP A 187 22.74 -26.06 -10.34
C ASP A 187 23.09 -25.69 -11.79
N ASN A 188 23.48 -24.44 -12.00
CA ASN A 188 23.95 -23.97 -13.28
C ASN A 188 25.28 -23.23 -13.11
N ASN A 189 26.36 -23.85 -13.58
CA ASN A 189 27.72 -23.31 -13.55
C ASN A 189 28.16 -22.79 -12.17
N GLY A 190 27.88 -23.52 -11.10
CA GLY A 190 28.32 -23.18 -9.74
C GLY A 190 27.40 -22.20 -9.01
N THR A 191 26.24 -21.89 -9.62
CA THR A 191 25.16 -21.16 -8.97
C THR A 191 23.98 -22.11 -8.76
N GLN A 192 23.66 -22.39 -7.50
CA GLN A 192 22.58 -23.27 -7.09
C GLN A 192 21.32 -22.49 -6.74
N THR A 193 20.16 -22.99 -7.13
CA THR A 193 18.87 -22.62 -6.55
C THR A 193 18.47 -23.72 -5.57
N ALA A 194 18.02 -23.36 -4.37
CA ALA A 194 17.68 -24.31 -3.33
C ALA A 194 16.44 -23.91 -2.56
N SER A 195 15.62 -24.87 -2.15
CA SER A 195 14.58 -24.63 -1.16
C SER A 195 15.18 -24.52 0.24
N VAL A 196 14.56 -23.72 1.09
CA VAL A 196 15.02 -23.43 2.45
C VAL A 196 13.87 -23.41 3.44
N GLN A 197 14.22 -23.63 4.71
CA GLN A 197 13.35 -23.43 5.85
C GLN A 197 13.95 -22.41 6.82
N PRO A 198 13.16 -21.51 7.41
CA PRO A 198 13.64 -20.64 8.49
C PRO A 198 14.24 -21.46 9.62
N VAL A 199 15.39 -21.05 10.14
CA VAL A 199 15.91 -21.58 11.40
C VAL A 199 15.23 -20.79 12.52
N PRO A 200 14.49 -21.43 13.45
CA PRO A 200 13.89 -20.71 14.57
C PRO A 200 15.00 -20.06 15.39
N GLU A 201 14.87 -18.76 15.65
CA GLU A 201 15.73 -18.07 16.62
C GLU A 201 15.47 -18.69 18.01
N LYS A 202 16.54 -19.06 18.71
CA LYS A 202 16.48 -19.62 20.07
C LYS A 202 16.35 -18.54 21.12
#